data_AF-A0A958NEI4-F1
#
_entry.id   AF-A0A958NEI4-F1
#
_cell.length_a   1.000
_cell.length_b   1.000
_cell.length_c   1.000
_cell.angle_alpha   90.00
_cell.angle_beta   90.00
_cell.angle_gamma   90.00
#
_symmetry.space_group_name_H-M   'P 1'
#
loop_
_entity.id
_entity.type
_entity.pdbx_description
1 polymer ?
#
loop_
_entity_poly.entity_id
_entity_poly.type
_entity_poly.pdbx_seq_one_letter_code
_entity_poly.pdbx_strand_id
1 'polypeptide(L)' 'MISPNILGMIGPQQVVLILVIVILLFGAKRIPDLMKGVGKGINEFKKATKDDDGKEKIGESKDSK' A
#
# COMPACT_ATOMS: atom_id res chain seq x y z
N MET A 1 4.17 27.39 26.32
CA MET A 1 3.60 27.61 24.96
C MET A 1 3.68 26.29 24.21
N ILE A 2 2.61 25.50 24.21
CA ILE A 2 2.50 24.23 23.50
C ILE A 2 1.24 24.39 22.64
N SER A 3 1.41 24.52 21.33
CA SER A 3 0.31 24.76 20.40
C SER A 3 -0.60 23.52 20.30
N PRO A 4 -1.93 23.67 20.41
CA PRO A 4 -2.86 22.54 20.37
C PRO A 4 -3.21 22.19 18.92
N ASN A 5 -2.55 21.19 18.35
CA ASN A 5 -2.92 20.56 17.07
C ASN A 5 -4.10 19.57 17.23
N ILE A 6 -5.10 19.91 18.04
CA ILE A 6 -6.14 18.98 18.52
C ILE A 6 -7.44 19.10 17.71
N LEU A 7 -7.42 19.62 16.48
CA LEU A 7 -8.64 19.69 15.65
C LEU A 7 -8.49 19.07 14.24
N GLY A 8 -7.33 18.49 13.92
CA GLY A 8 -7.05 17.70 12.68
C GLY A 8 -6.44 16.34 13.02
N MET A 9 -7.04 15.65 13.98
CA MET A 9 -6.40 14.76 14.97
C MET A 9 -5.86 13.38 14.51
N ILE A 10 -5.74 13.12 13.20
CA ILE A 10 -4.79 12.12 12.71
C ILE A 10 -3.75 12.86 11.88
N GLY A 11 -2.86 13.55 12.59
CA GLY A 11 -1.70 14.15 11.97
C GLY A 11 -0.73 13.07 11.49
N PRO A 12 0.16 13.40 10.54
CA PRO A 12 1.19 12.49 10.07
C PRO A 12 2.04 11.92 11.22
N GLN A 13 2.15 12.66 12.33
CA GLN A 13 2.87 12.22 13.52
C GLN A 13 2.24 11.01 14.22
N GLN A 14 0.91 10.93 14.37
CA GLN A 14 0.26 9.76 14.94
C GLN A 14 0.37 8.54 13.99
N VAL A 15 0.22 8.76 12.68
CA VAL A 15 0.35 7.69 11.68
C VAL A 15 1.76 7.09 11.70
N VAL A 16 2.79 7.93 11.79
CA VAL A 16 4.19 7.48 11.90
C VAL A 16 4.39 6.68 13.18
N LEU A 17 3.85 7.11 14.32
CA LEU A 17 3.97 6.37 15.58
C LEU A 17 3.33 4.97 15.50
N ILE A 18 2.14 4.86 14.92
CA ILE A 18 1.46 3.58 14.71
C ILE A 18 2.27 2.69 13.76
N LEU A 19 2.79 3.26 12.68
CA LEU A 19 3.60 2.52 11.71
C LEU A 19 4.88 1.95 12.35
N VAL A 20 5.53 2.71 13.23
CA VAL A 20 6.69 2.26 14.00
C VAL A 20 6.33 1.07 14.92
N ILE A 21 5.19 1.12 15.61
CA ILE A 21 4.72 0.02 16.47
C ILE A 21 4.46 -1.24 15.63
N VAL A 22 3.77 -1.10 14.50
CA VAL A 22 3.51 -2.23 13.58
C VAL A 22 4.82 -2.82 13.06
N ILE A 23 5.80 -1.98 12.72
CA ILE A 23 7.13 -2.43 12.29
C ILE A 23 7.90 -3.12 13.42
N LEU A 24 7.75 -2.71 14.68
CA LEU A 24 8.36 -3.40 15.82
C LEU A 24 7.74 -4.79 16.06
N LEU A 25 6.42 -4.91 15.92
CA LEU A 25 5.71 -6.17 16.14
C LEU A 25 5.92 -7.18 15.00
N PHE A 26 5.83 -6.72 13.76
CA PHE A 26 5.90 -7.60 12.58
C PHE A 26 7.28 -7.61 11.92
N GLY A 27 8.13 -6.61 12.17
CA GLY A 27 9.40 -6.40 11.49
C GLY A 27 9.24 -5.63 10.17
N ALA A 28 10.19 -4.73 9.87
CA ALA A 28 10.20 -3.91 8.66
C ALA A 28 10.19 -4.74 7.36
N LYS A 29 10.67 -5.99 7.41
CA LYS A 29 10.76 -6.89 6.27
C LYS A 29 9.43 -7.59 5.93
N ARG A 30 8.48 -7.68 6.87
CA ARG A 30 7.20 -8.39 6.63
C ARG A 30 6.20 -7.57 5.82
N ILE A 31 6.15 -6.24 6.01
CA ILE A 31 5.27 -5.35 5.23
C ILE A 31 5.52 -5.47 3.72
N PRO A 32 6.75 -5.35 3.19
CA PRO A 32 6.99 -5.47 1.74
C PRO A 32 6.75 -6.88 1.21
N ASP A 33 6.95 -7.92 2.02
CA ASP A 33 6.71 -9.32 1.64
C ASP A 33 5.20 -9.61 1.49
N LEU A 34 4.40 -9.12 2.44
CA LEU A 34 2.94 -9.15 2.38
C LEU A 34 2.42 -8.34 1.19
N MET A 35 2.94 -7.13 0.97
CA MET A 35 2.57 -6.30 -0.20
C MET A 35 2.89 -6.99 -1.53
N LYS A 36 4.03 -7.68 -1.63
CA LYS A 36 4.40 -8.46 -2.83
C LYS A 36 3.44 -9.63 -3.07
N GLY A 37 3.07 -10.36 -2.02
CA GLY A 37 2.11 -11.47 -2.11
C GLY A 37 0.70 -10.98 -2.51
N VAL A 38 0.20 -9.96 -1.82
CA VAL A 38 -1.10 -9.33 -2.09
C VAL A 38 -1.13 -8.71 -3.49
N GLY A 39 -0.09 -7.97 -3.87
CA GLY A 39 0.02 -7.33 -5.19
C GLY A 39 0.04 -8.33 -6.35
N LYS A 40 0.72 -9.48 -6.18
CA LYS A 40 0.66 -10.58 -7.16
C LYS A 40 -0.74 -11.18 -7.26
N GLY A 41 -1.40 -11.47 -6.14
CA GLY A 41 -2.75 -12.01 -6.11
C GLY A 41 -3.79 -11.08 -6.76
N ILE A 42 -3.74 -9.78 -6.46
CA ILE A 42 -4.60 -8.77 -7.13
C ILE A 42 -4.31 -8.68 -8.63
N ASN A 43 -3.05 -8.78 -9.05
CA ASN A 43 -2.69 -8.72 -10.46
C ASN A 43 -3.16 -9.96 -11.23
N GLU A 44 -3.04 -11.15 -10.64
CA GLU A 44 -3.56 -12.41 -11.22
C GLU A 44 -5.09 -12.42 -11.24
N PHE A 45 -5.74 -11.97 -10.16
CA PHE A 45 -7.19 -11.80 -10.10
C PHE A 45 -7.68 -10.86 -11.20
N LYS A 46 -7.03 -9.70 -11.36
CA LYS A 46 -7.38 -8.72 -12.40
C LYS A 46 -7.14 -9.26 -13.82
N LYS A 47 -6.16 -10.15 -14.02
CA LYS A 47 -5.93 -10.82 -15.32
C LYS A 47 -7.02 -11.84 -15.62
N ALA A 48 -7.35 -12.70 -14.65
CA ALA A 48 -8.39 -13.72 -14.80
C ALA A 48 -9.76 -13.10 -15.08
N THR A 49 -10.14 -12.03 -14.37
CA THR A 49 -11.40 -11.31 -14.62
C THR A 49 -11.41 -10.58 -15.97
N LYS A 50 -10.24 -10.19 -16.51
CA LYS A 50 -10.14 -9.51 -17.82
C LYS A 50 -10.16 -10.45 -19.02
N ASP A 51 -9.86 -11.73 -18.84
CA ASP A 51 -9.98 -12.71 -19.93
C ASP A 51 -11.43 -13.14 -20.16
N ASP A 52 -12.29 -13.07 -19.13
CA ASP A 52 -13.75 -13.29 -19.26
C ASP A 52 -14.49 -12.07 -19.83
N ASP A 53 -14.07 -10.85 -19.47
CA ASP A 53 -14.63 -9.59 -19.99
C ASP A 53 -13.70 -8.98 -21.06
N GLY A 54 -13.93 -9.34 -22.32
CA GLY A 54 -13.10 -8.96 -23.47
C GLY A 54 -12.60 -7.50 -23.46
N LYS A 55 -11.27 -7.38 -23.34
CA LYS A 55 -10.43 -6.20 -23.61
C LYS A 55 -10.53 -5.05 -22.61
N GLU A 56 -9.47 -4.90 -21.80
CA GLU A 56 -8.80 -3.60 -21.66
C GLU A 56 -7.35 -3.78 -21.21
N LYS A 57 -6.38 -3.37 -22.03
CA LYS A 57 -4.98 -3.22 -21.60
C LYS A 57 -4.91 -1.97 -20.71
N ILE A 58 -4.71 -2.16 -19.41
CA ILE A 58 -4.45 -1.04 -18.49
C ILE A 58 -3.01 -1.14 -18.02
N GLY A 59 -2.17 -0.26 -18.57
CA GLY A 59 -1.07 0.35 -17.83
C GLY A 59 0.28 -0.37 -17.86
N GLU A 60 0.82 -0.65 -19.05
CA GLU A 60 2.28 -0.68 -19.22
C GLU A 60 2.73 0.76 -19.50
N SER A 61 2.95 1.53 -18.44
CA SER A 61 3.65 2.80 -18.52
C SER A 61 5.12 2.55 -18.21
N LYS A 62 5.86 2.31 -19.30
CA LYS A 62 7.21 2.82 -19.55
C LYS A 62 8.23 2.55 -18.45
N ASP A 63 8.88 1.40 -18.61
CA ASP A 63 10.33 1.39 -18.73
C ASP A 63 10.77 2.60 -19.60
N SER A 64 11.50 3.53 -18.98
CA SER A 64 12.18 4.61 -19.67
C SER A 64 13.65 4.50 -19.33
N LYS A 65 14.32 3.65 -20.11
CA LYS A 65 15.65 3.79 -20.72
C LYS A 65 16.63 2.68 -20.37
#